data_AF-A0A8S9M5G7-F1
#
_entry.id   AF-A0A8S9M5G7-F1
#
_cell.length_a   1.000
_cell.length_b   1.000
_cell.length_c   1.000
_cell.angle_alpha   90.00
_cell.angle_beta   90.00
_cell.angle_gamma   90.00
#
_symmetry.space_group_name_H-M   'P 1'
#
loop_
_entity.id
_entity.type
_entity.pdbx_description
1 polymer ?
#
loop_
_entity_poly.entity_id
_entity_poly.type
_entity_poly.pdbx_seq_one_letter_code
_entity_poly.pdbx_strand_id
1 'polypeptide(L)'
;MVMWVFGYGSLVWNPGFHYDEKVLGFIKGYKRVFDLGKALGTPEHPARTCTLEKDEEAICWGTAFCVRGGPEEERLAMEKMVMWVFGYGSLVWNPGFHYDKKVLGFIKGYKRVFDLGKALFAFACIDHRGTPEHPARTCTLEKDEEAICWGTAFCVRGGPEEERLAMEYLERRECEYDLKTCVDFYKEDDPLNPAVTGVMVFTSTPDKVSNKYYLGPAPLEDMAR
;
A
#
# COMPACT_ATOMS: atom_id res chain seq x y z
N MET A 1 -25.40 2.52 -12.52
CA MET A 1 -25.14 3.96 -12.68
C MET A 1 -24.20 4.11 -13.86
N VAL A 2 -24.28 5.21 -14.61
CA VAL A 2 -23.41 5.45 -15.78
C VAL A 2 -22.47 6.59 -15.40
N MET A 3 -21.18 6.31 -15.29
CA MET A 3 -20.13 7.30 -15.02
C MET A 3 -19.42 7.65 -16.33
N TRP A 4 -19.07 8.92 -16.50
CA TRP A 4 -18.25 9.36 -17.64
C TRP A 4 -16.90 9.89 -17.16
N VAL A 5 -15.81 9.24 -17.61
CA VAL A 5 -14.43 9.67 -17.34
C VAL A 5 -13.93 10.52 -18.51
N PHE A 6 -13.48 11.74 -18.24
CA PHE A 6 -12.93 12.62 -19.28
C PHE A 6 -11.42 12.39 -19.45
N GLY A 7 -11.03 11.80 -20.57
CA GLY A 7 -9.64 11.62 -20.97
C GLY A 7 -9.07 12.87 -21.65
N TYR A 8 -7.92 13.30 -21.13
CA TYR A 8 -7.06 14.33 -21.69
C TYR A 8 -5.62 13.81 -21.79
N GLY A 9 -4.83 14.34 -22.71
CA GLY A 9 -3.45 13.89 -22.92
C GLY A 9 -3.37 12.43 -23.36
N SER A 10 -2.55 11.62 -22.68
CA SER A 10 -2.33 10.20 -23.00
C SER A 10 -3.57 9.33 -22.82
N LEU A 11 -4.48 9.68 -21.91
CA LEU A 11 -5.73 8.95 -21.66
C LEU A 11 -6.64 8.87 -22.89
N VAL A 12 -6.51 9.81 -23.83
CA VAL A 12 -7.25 9.79 -25.11
C VAL A 12 -6.88 8.56 -25.95
N TRP A 13 -5.62 8.13 -25.86
CA TRP A 13 -5.05 7.06 -26.69
C TRP A 13 -4.89 5.75 -25.92
N ASN A 14 -4.58 5.83 -24.64
CA ASN A 14 -4.40 4.68 -23.76
C ASN A 14 -5.06 4.96 -22.40
N PRO A 15 -6.36 4.65 -22.23
CA PRO A 15 -7.08 4.93 -21.00
C PRO A 15 -6.62 4.05 -19.83
N GLY A 16 -6.07 2.86 -20.09
CA GLY A 16 -5.61 1.95 -19.03
C GLY A 16 -6.73 1.33 -18.18
N PHE A 17 -8.01 1.51 -18.57
CA PHE A 17 -9.18 0.92 -17.92
C PHE A 17 -10.20 0.43 -18.95
N HIS A 18 -11.10 -0.46 -18.52
CA HIS A 18 -12.21 -0.95 -19.33
C HIS A 18 -13.32 0.11 -19.42
N TYR A 19 -13.86 0.31 -20.62
CA TYR A 19 -14.97 1.23 -20.88
C TYR A 19 -15.95 0.60 -21.87
N ASP A 20 -17.22 0.93 -21.72
CA ASP A 20 -18.28 0.40 -22.58
C ASP A 20 -18.41 1.20 -23.87
N GLU A 21 -18.29 2.53 -23.77
CA GLU A 21 -18.38 3.42 -24.92
C GLU A 21 -17.46 4.62 -24.76
N LYS A 22 -17.02 5.22 -25.87
CA LYS A 22 -16.25 6.47 -25.86
C LYS A 22 -16.81 7.44 -26.87
N VAL A 23 -16.89 8.71 -26.47
CA VAL A 23 -17.40 9.80 -27.31
C VAL A 23 -16.44 10.99 -27.26
N LEU A 24 -16.31 11.70 -28.39
CA LEU A 24 -15.58 12.97 -28.40
C LEU A 24 -16.45 14.03 -27.72
N GLY A 25 -15.87 14.80 -26.80
CA GLY A 25 -16.60 15.83 -26.08
C GLY A 25 -15.69 16.94 -25.57
N PHE A 26 -16.27 17.86 -24.80
CA PHE A 26 -15.52 18.92 -24.13
C PHE A 26 -16.04 19.17 -22.72
N ILE A 27 -15.16 19.68 -21.87
CA ILE A 27 -15.49 20.20 -20.55
C ILE A 27 -15.31 21.73 -20.55
N LYS A 28 -16.14 22.43 -19.77
CA LYS A 28 -16.01 23.88 -19.54
C LYS A 28 -15.27 24.12 -18.23
N GLY A 29 -14.62 25.28 -18.10
CA GLY A 29 -13.95 25.67 -16.87
C GLY A 29 -12.53 25.11 -16.72
N TYR A 30 -11.99 24.49 -17.77
CA TYR A 30 -10.66 23.87 -17.75
C TYR A 30 -9.92 24.09 -19.07
N LYS A 31 -8.61 24.30 -18.98
CA LYS A 31 -7.69 24.33 -20.12
C LYS A 31 -6.60 23.26 -19.97
N ARG A 32 -6.12 22.75 -21.11
CA ARG A 32 -4.91 21.91 -21.13
C ARG A 32 -3.68 22.80 -21.01
N VAL A 33 -2.83 22.46 -20.06
CA VAL A 33 -1.52 23.08 -19.88
C VAL A 33 -0.46 22.00 -20.04
N PHE A 34 0.64 22.37 -20.69
CA PHE A 34 1.82 21.53 -20.81
C PHE A 34 2.88 22.15 -19.92
N ASP A 35 2.86 21.76 -18.65
CA ASP A 35 3.84 22.20 -17.68
C ASP A 35 5.03 21.22 -17.60
N LEU A 36 6.15 21.73 -17.08
CA LEU A 36 7.35 20.95 -16.76
C LEU A 36 7.30 20.42 -15.31
N GLY A 37 6.15 20.55 -14.62
CA GLY A 37 6.08 20.58 -13.16
C GLY A 37 5.71 19.25 -12.50
N LYS A 38 5.25 18.24 -13.25
CA LYS A 38 4.85 16.95 -12.68
C LYS A 38 5.47 15.77 -13.45
N ALA A 39 6.71 15.47 -13.02
CA ALA A 39 7.45 14.20 -13.06
C ALA A 39 7.05 13.16 -14.12
N LEU A 40 7.29 13.46 -15.39
CA LEU A 40 7.70 12.45 -16.36
C LEU A 40 9.06 12.91 -16.91
N GLY A 41 10.02 12.00 -17.06
CA GLY A 41 11.40 12.30 -17.47
C GLY A 41 12.40 12.40 -16.31
N THR A 42 13.69 12.55 -16.64
CA THR A 42 14.78 12.69 -15.66
C THR A 42 15.13 14.16 -15.45
N PRO A 43 15.89 14.53 -14.39
CA PRO A 43 16.37 15.90 -14.22
C PRO A 43 17.16 16.43 -15.43
N GLU A 44 17.88 15.55 -16.15
CA GLU A 44 18.60 15.91 -17.38
C GLU A 44 17.69 16.03 -18.61
N HIS A 45 16.54 15.34 -18.60
CA HIS A 45 15.57 15.30 -19.70
C HIS A 45 14.13 15.39 -19.17
N PRO A 46 13.68 16.60 -18.77
CA PRO A 46 12.32 16.77 -18.29
C PRO A 46 11.33 16.54 -19.42
N ALA A 47 10.32 15.68 -19.19
CA ALA A 47 9.20 15.55 -20.09
C ALA A 47 8.09 16.51 -19.68
N ARG A 48 7.40 17.06 -20.67
CA ARG A 48 6.24 17.91 -20.44
C ARG A 48 5.03 17.02 -20.16
N THR A 49 4.36 17.27 -19.04
CA THR A 49 3.14 16.53 -18.70
C THR A 49 1.93 17.38 -19.08
N CYS A 50 0.94 16.76 -19.72
CA CYS A 50 -0.32 17.41 -20.02
C CYS A 50 -1.20 17.38 -18.77
N THR A 51 -1.49 18.55 -18.21
CA THR A 51 -2.33 18.74 -17.03
C THR A 51 -3.58 19.53 -17.41
N LEU A 52 -4.64 19.44 -16.58
CA LEU A 52 -5.81 20.32 -16.67
C LEU A 52 -5.73 21.36 -15.56
N GLU A 53 -5.79 22.62 -15.95
CA GLU A 53 -5.88 23.74 -15.02
C GLU A 53 -7.26 24.38 -15.11
N LYS A 54 -7.78 24.86 -13.97
CA LYS A 54 -9.06 25.57 -13.91
C LYS A 54 -8.94 26.92 -14.62
N ASP A 55 -9.89 27.20 -15.49
CA ASP A 55 -10.01 28.45 -16.22
C ASP A 55 -11.49 28.59 -16.63
N GLU A 56 -12.23 29.45 -15.91
CA GLU A 56 -13.70 29.52 -15.97
C GLU A 56 -14.25 29.85 -17.37
N GLU A 57 -13.45 30.50 -18.21
CA GLU A 57 -13.81 30.87 -19.58
C GLU A 57 -13.36 29.82 -20.61
N ALA A 58 -12.53 28.86 -20.21
CA ALA A 58 -11.95 27.90 -21.11
C ALA A 58 -12.89 26.71 -21.42
N ILE A 59 -12.71 26.17 -22.62
CA ILE A 59 -13.23 24.86 -23.01
C ILE A 59 -12.09 23.94 -23.40
N CYS A 60 -12.12 22.70 -22.91
CA CYS A 60 -11.14 21.69 -23.23
C CYS A 60 -11.79 20.51 -23.93
N TRP A 61 -11.36 20.25 -25.16
CA TRP A 61 -11.74 19.06 -25.93
C TRP A 61 -10.96 17.82 -25.50
N GLY A 62 -11.64 16.68 -25.44
CA GLY A 62 -11.10 15.39 -25.06
C GLY A 62 -12.05 14.26 -25.40
N THR A 63 -11.80 13.08 -24.83
CA THR A 63 -12.67 11.90 -25.02
C THR A 63 -13.35 11.55 -23.72
N ALA A 64 -14.67 11.45 -23.70
CA ALA A 64 -15.41 10.95 -22.56
C ALA A 64 -15.62 9.44 -22.72
N PHE A 65 -15.28 8.67 -21.70
CA PHE A 65 -15.44 7.23 -21.64
C PHE A 65 -16.59 6.88 -20.70
N CYS A 66 -17.62 6.19 -21.21
CA CYS A 66 -18.69 5.63 -20.40
C CYS A 66 -18.19 4.38 -19.70
N VAL A 67 -18.37 4.36 -18.39
CA VAL A 67 -18.14 3.21 -17.53
C VAL A 67 -19.48 2.88 -16.87
N ARG A 68 -20.04 1.72 -17.23
CA ARG A 68 -21.31 1.22 -16.67
C ARG A 68 -20.99 0.24 -15.56
N GLY A 69 -21.41 0.62 -14.37
CA GLY A 69 -21.16 -0.13 -13.15
C GLY A 69 -21.69 0.67 -11.98
N GLY A 70 -22.51 0.07 -11.14
CA GLY A 70 -23.21 0.77 -10.06
C GLY A 70 -22.27 1.35 -8.99
N PRO A 71 -22.82 2.04 -7.97
CA PRO A 71 -22.07 2.50 -6.81
C PRO A 71 -21.23 1.42 -6.12
N GLU A 72 -21.45 0.13 -6.38
CA GLU A 72 -20.58 -0.96 -5.94
C GLU A 72 -19.27 -1.07 -6.73
N GLU A 73 -19.27 -0.93 -8.05
CA GLU A 73 -18.06 -1.03 -8.88
C GLU A 73 -17.24 0.27 -8.88
N GLU A 74 -17.90 1.43 -8.76
CA GLU A 74 -17.23 2.71 -8.53
C GLU A 74 -16.67 2.79 -7.10
N ARG A 75 -17.38 2.25 -6.11
CA ARG A 75 -16.84 2.02 -4.77
C ARG A 75 -15.71 1.00 -4.79
N LEU A 76 -15.79 -0.07 -5.58
CA LEU A 76 -14.73 -1.08 -5.71
C LEU A 76 -13.51 -0.52 -6.45
N ALA A 77 -13.69 0.37 -7.43
CA ALA A 77 -12.63 1.04 -8.16
C ALA A 77 -12.00 2.19 -7.37
N MET A 78 -12.78 2.94 -6.57
CA MET A 78 -12.25 3.87 -5.58
C MET A 78 -11.65 3.13 -4.38
N GLU A 79 -12.17 1.97 -3.96
CA GLU A 79 -11.56 1.06 -2.97
C GLU A 79 -10.30 0.38 -3.53
N LYS A 80 -10.15 0.25 -4.85
CA LYS A 80 -8.86 -0.09 -5.49
C LYS A 80 -7.82 1.05 -5.41
N MET A 81 -8.24 2.26 -5.06
CA MET A 81 -7.39 3.41 -4.71
C MET A 81 -7.49 3.69 -3.19
N VAL A 82 -7.58 2.62 -2.41
CA VAL A 82 -7.51 2.67 -0.95
C VAL A 82 -6.42 1.73 -0.52
N MET A 83 -5.33 2.30 -0.03
CA MET A 83 -4.25 1.54 0.57
C MET A 83 -4.72 0.88 1.89
N TRP A 84 -4.47 -0.42 2.00
CA TRP A 84 -4.62 -1.16 3.25
C TRP A 84 -3.27 -1.64 3.77
N VAL A 85 -3.03 -1.46 5.07
CA VAL A 85 -1.79 -1.86 5.76
C VAL A 85 -2.12 -2.85 6.86
N PHE A 86 -1.47 -4.01 6.87
CA PHE A 86 -1.61 -4.99 7.94
C PHE A 86 -0.53 -4.80 9.01
N GLY A 87 -0.97 -4.57 10.24
CA GLY A 87 -0.12 -4.54 11.43
C GLY A 87 -0.22 -5.83 12.23
N TYR A 88 0.90 -6.50 12.47
CA TYR A 88 1.00 -7.71 13.30
C TYR A 88 1.86 -7.51 14.58
N GLY A 89 2.54 -6.37 14.68
CA GLY A 89 3.45 -6.00 15.77
C GLY A 89 3.16 -4.60 16.31
N SER A 90 4.17 -3.72 16.25
CA SER A 90 4.11 -2.37 16.84
C SER A 90 2.98 -1.49 16.28
N LEU A 91 2.62 -1.70 15.01
CA LEU A 91 1.52 -1.00 14.33
C LEU A 91 0.16 -1.25 14.99
N VAL A 92 -0.02 -2.37 15.69
CA VAL A 92 -1.30 -2.72 16.33
C VAL A 92 -1.65 -1.73 17.45
N TRP A 93 -0.67 -1.30 18.26
CA TRP A 93 -0.91 -0.37 19.36
C TRP A 93 -0.46 1.07 19.06
N ASN A 94 0.48 1.27 18.13
CA ASN A 94 0.99 2.59 17.75
C ASN A 94 1.13 2.67 16.23
N PRO A 95 0.06 2.94 15.47
CA PRO A 95 0.13 3.02 14.01
C PRO A 95 0.97 4.21 13.54
N GLY A 96 0.84 5.38 14.17
CA GLY A 96 1.68 6.55 13.88
C GLY A 96 1.46 7.24 12.53
N PHE A 97 0.47 6.80 11.75
CA PHE A 97 -0.02 7.44 10.52
C PHE A 97 -1.55 7.64 10.61
N HIS A 98 -2.09 8.49 9.74
CA HIS A 98 -3.54 8.73 9.66
C HIS A 98 -4.25 7.56 8.95
N TYR A 99 -5.35 7.07 9.53
CA TYR A 99 -6.15 5.99 8.97
C TYR A 99 -7.65 6.24 9.23
N ASP A 100 -8.49 5.84 8.29
CA ASP A 100 -9.95 6.04 8.35
C ASP A 100 -10.67 4.91 9.06
N LYS A 101 -10.14 3.69 8.90
CA LYS A 101 -10.75 2.48 9.44
C LYS A 101 -9.67 1.53 9.92
N LYS A 102 -9.94 0.86 11.04
CA LYS A 102 -9.16 -0.29 11.48
C LYS A 102 -10.08 -1.49 11.65
N VAL A 103 -9.61 -2.67 11.24
CA VAL A 103 -10.36 -3.92 11.28
C VAL A 103 -9.49 -4.99 11.92
N LEU A 104 -10.00 -5.65 12.96
CA LEU A 104 -9.35 -6.80 13.58
C LEU A 104 -9.63 -8.05 12.73
N GLY A 105 -8.62 -8.89 12.56
CA GLY A 105 -8.74 -10.12 11.79
C GLY A 105 -7.39 -10.79 11.64
N PHE A 106 -7.24 -11.57 10.58
CA PHE A 106 -6.03 -12.36 10.37
C PHE A 106 -5.67 -12.50 8.90
N ILE A 107 -4.41 -12.83 8.66
CA ILE A 107 -3.90 -13.25 7.36
C ILE A 107 -3.57 -14.75 7.43
N LYS A 108 -3.57 -15.43 6.27
CA LYS A 108 -3.22 -16.85 6.13
C LYS A 108 -1.86 -16.99 5.46
N GLY A 109 -1.19 -18.13 5.67
CA GLY A 109 0.10 -18.43 5.03
C GLY A 109 1.29 -17.80 5.75
N TYR A 110 1.07 -17.20 6.92
CA TYR A 110 2.10 -16.53 7.69
C TYR A 110 1.96 -16.81 9.18
N LYS A 111 3.10 -17.08 9.80
CA LYS A 111 3.23 -17.26 11.24
C LYS A 111 3.93 -16.04 11.84
N ARG A 112 3.31 -15.44 12.86
CA ARG A 112 3.99 -14.40 13.65
C ARG A 112 5.00 -15.06 14.56
N VAL A 113 6.25 -14.68 14.39
CA VAL A 113 7.36 -15.20 15.18
C VAL A 113 7.99 -14.05 15.95
N PHE A 114 7.94 -14.15 17.27
CA PHE A 114 8.87 -13.46 18.19
C PHE A 114 10.19 -14.23 18.29
N ASP A 115 10.08 -15.52 17.95
CA ASP A 115 10.99 -16.59 18.22
C ASP A 115 11.89 -16.84 17.01
N LEU A 116 13.14 -17.08 17.34
CA LEU A 116 14.19 -17.47 16.43
C LEU A 116 14.71 -18.85 16.80
N GLY A 117 14.18 -19.51 17.81
CA GLY A 117 14.66 -20.82 18.26
C GLY A 117 14.26 -21.94 17.32
N LYS A 118 13.21 -21.75 16.52
CA LYS A 118 12.71 -22.76 15.58
C LYS A 118 12.17 -22.22 14.25
N ALA A 119 12.03 -20.90 14.15
CA ALA A 119 11.65 -20.19 12.95
C ALA A 119 12.89 -19.49 12.40
N LEU A 120 13.07 -19.54 11.09
CA LEU A 120 14.32 -19.13 10.50
C LEU A 120 14.55 -17.61 10.60
N PHE A 121 13.72 -16.71 11.17
CA PHE A 121 13.95 -15.25 10.96
C PHE A 121 13.90 -14.21 12.10
N ALA A 122 14.94 -13.34 12.18
CA ALA A 122 15.16 -12.33 13.23
C ALA A 122 15.43 -10.96 12.68
N PHE A 123 15.12 -9.89 13.42
CA PHE A 123 15.67 -8.56 13.14
C PHE A 123 16.19 -7.87 14.42
N ALA A 124 17.30 -7.15 14.28
CA ALA A 124 17.94 -6.35 15.29
C ALA A 124 17.30 -4.97 15.32
N CYS A 125 16.47 -4.70 16.33
CA CYS A 125 16.01 -3.34 16.59
C CYS A 125 17.08 -2.55 17.34
N ILE A 126 17.81 -1.74 16.60
CA ILE A 126 18.95 -0.93 17.10
C ILE A 126 18.49 0.47 17.52
N ASP A 127 17.30 0.88 17.12
CA ASP A 127 16.80 2.26 17.14
C ASP A 127 15.61 2.49 18.11
N HIS A 128 14.87 1.45 18.49
CA HIS A 128 13.73 1.61 19.42
C HIS A 128 13.76 0.77 20.70
N ARG A 129 14.39 -0.41 20.70
CA ARG A 129 14.29 -1.35 21.84
C ARG A 129 15.61 -1.99 22.28
N GLY A 130 16.68 -1.81 21.53
CA GLY A 130 18.02 -2.31 21.87
C GLY A 130 19.10 -1.28 21.56
N THR A 131 20.36 -1.63 21.84
CA THR A 131 21.53 -0.86 21.42
C THR A 131 22.32 -1.66 20.36
N PRO A 132 23.25 -1.05 19.61
CA PRO A 132 24.12 -1.79 18.70
C PRO A 132 24.86 -2.96 19.38
N GLU A 133 25.16 -2.83 20.67
CA GLU A 133 25.82 -3.84 21.50
C GLU A 133 24.85 -4.90 22.04
N HIS A 134 23.57 -4.54 22.24
CA HIS A 134 22.51 -5.41 22.75
C HIS A 134 21.22 -5.22 21.94
N PRO A 135 21.15 -5.75 20.71
CA PRO A 135 19.98 -5.56 19.86
C PRO A 135 18.77 -6.30 20.42
N ALA A 136 17.63 -5.61 20.51
CA ALA A 136 16.38 -6.24 20.91
C ALA A 136 15.74 -6.96 19.72
N ARG A 137 15.09 -8.09 20.00
CA ARG A 137 14.37 -8.86 18.99
C ARG A 137 12.97 -8.28 18.79
N THR A 138 12.61 -8.04 17.54
CA THR A 138 11.28 -7.64 17.10
C THR A 138 10.56 -8.80 16.42
N CYS A 139 9.23 -8.77 16.40
CA CYS A 139 8.44 -9.79 15.75
C CYS A 139 8.48 -9.64 14.22
N THR A 140 8.53 -10.74 13.49
CA THR A 140 8.42 -10.78 12.02
C THR A 140 7.39 -11.83 11.58
N LEU A 141 7.16 -11.93 10.26
CA LEU A 141 6.33 -12.95 9.65
C LEU A 141 7.18 -13.95 8.88
N GLU A 142 6.99 -15.23 9.20
CA GLU A 142 7.55 -16.36 8.46
C GLU A 142 6.45 -16.99 7.60
N LYS A 143 6.80 -17.43 6.39
CA LYS A 143 5.86 -18.16 5.51
C LYS A 143 5.59 -19.55 6.09
N ASP A 144 4.32 -19.86 6.30
CA ASP A 144 3.83 -21.16 6.76
C ASP A 144 2.40 -21.31 6.25
N GLU A 145 2.21 -22.18 5.25
CA GLU A 145 0.95 -22.30 4.48
C GLU A 145 -0.26 -22.67 5.35
N GLU A 146 -0.02 -23.35 6.47
CA GLU A 146 -1.08 -23.77 7.40
C GLU A 146 -1.32 -22.75 8.53
N ALA A 147 -0.44 -21.75 8.66
CA ALA A 147 -0.50 -20.78 9.74
C ALA A 147 -1.49 -19.64 9.47
N ILE A 148 -2.04 -19.13 10.57
CA ILE A 148 -2.79 -17.88 10.62
C ILE A 148 -2.06 -16.88 11.51
N CYS A 149 -2.05 -15.63 11.09
CA CYS A 149 -1.49 -14.53 11.88
C CYS A 149 -2.58 -13.49 12.16
N TRP A 150 -2.92 -13.33 13.43
CA TRP A 150 -3.83 -12.29 13.90
C TRP A 150 -3.16 -10.92 13.95
N GLY A 151 -3.92 -9.90 13.57
CA GLY A 151 -3.47 -8.52 13.57
C GLY A 151 -4.59 -7.56 13.23
N THR A 152 -4.22 -6.37 12.79
CA THR A 152 -5.14 -5.30 12.46
C THR A 152 -4.85 -4.78 11.06
N ALA A 153 -5.87 -4.72 10.21
CA ALA A 153 -5.80 -4.05 8.92
C ALA A 153 -6.24 -2.58 9.07
N PHE A 154 -5.41 -1.65 8.62
CA PHE A 154 -5.65 -0.22 8.63
C PHE A 154 -5.94 0.26 7.20
N CYS A 155 -7.04 0.99 7.05
CA CYS A 155 -7.49 1.60 5.81
C CYS A 155 -6.99 3.04 5.76
N VAL A 156 -6.22 3.38 4.73
CA VAL A 156 -5.80 4.76 4.46
C VAL A 156 -6.56 5.23 3.22
N ARG A 157 -7.53 6.11 3.42
CA ARG A 157 -8.30 6.79 2.38
C ARG A 157 -7.82 8.25 2.32
N GLY A 158 -7.86 8.83 1.14
CA GLY A 158 -7.40 10.22 0.96
C GLY A 158 -6.79 10.52 -0.41
N GLY A 159 -6.68 9.51 -1.27
CA GLY A 159 -6.06 9.65 -2.58
C GLY A 159 -4.53 9.62 -2.52
N PRO A 160 -3.84 9.91 -3.64
CA PRO A 160 -2.41 9.62 -3.79
C PRO A 160 -1.49 10.29 -2.78
N GLU A 161 -1.87 11.45 -2.24
CA GLU A 161 -1.01 12.21 -1.32
C GLU A 161 -1.00 11.62 0.10
N GLU A 162 -2.16 11.25 0.64
CA GLU A 162 -2.24 10.60 1.95
C GLU A 162 -1.61 9.21 1.92
N GLU A 163 -1.80 8.47 0.82
CA GLU A 163 -1.12 7.18 0.60
C GLU A 163 0.39 7.35 0.55
N ARG A 164 0.90 8.38 -0.15
CA ARG A 164 2.33 8.69 -0.21
C ARG A 164 2.89 9.03 1.17
N LEU A 165 2.21 9.88 1.95
CA LEU A 165 2.63 10.26 3.30
C LEU A 165 2.66 9.06 4.26
N ALA A 166 1.63 8.22 4.22
CA ALA A 166 1.59 6.98 5.01
C ALA A 166 2.71 6.02 4.60
N MET A 167 2.96 5.87 3.29
CA MET A 167 4.05 5.04 2.77
C MET A 167 5.42 5.55 3.18
N GLU A 168 5.70 6.85 3.04
CA GLU A 168 6.97 7.44 3.47
C GLU A 168 7.21 7.30 4.98
N TYR A 169 6.14 7.39 5.78
CA TYR A 169 6.22 7.10 7.21
C TYR A 169 6.57 5.64 7.47
N LEU A 170 5.84 4.71 6.85
CA LEU A 170 6.03 3.27 7.02
C LEU A 170 7.41 2.79 6.54
N GLU A 171 7.89 3.30 5.41
CA GLU A 171 9.22 2.97 4.89
C GLU A 171 10.35 3.42 5.81
N ARG A 172 10.21 4.59 6.45
CA ARG A 172 11.20 5.06 7.43
C ARG A 172 11.15 4.24 8.71
N ARG A 173 9.94 3.92 9.16
CA ARG A 173 9.71 3.24 10.44
C ARG A 173 10.06 1.75 10.39
N GLU A 174 9.65 1.09 9.32
CA GLU A 174 9.83 -0.34 9.10
C GLU A 174 11.07 -0.57 8.19
N CYS A 175 12.07 0.31 8.24
CA CYS A 175 13.27 0.24 7.40
C CYS A 175 14.14 -1.01 7.63
N GLU A 176 13.84 -1.75 8.70
CA GLU A 176 14.43 -3.05 9.03
C GLU A 176 13.85 -4.19 8.16
N TYR A 177 12.71 -3.95 7.51
CA TYR A 177 12.02 -4.88 6.62
C TYR A 177 12.27 -4.52 5.16
N ASP A 178 12.75 -5.48 4.38
CA ASP A 178 13.16 -5.28 2.99
C ASP A 178 12.11 -5.69 1.95
N LEU A 179 10.99 -6.29 2.39
CA LEU A 179 9.92 -6.77 1.51
C LEU A 179 8.55 -6.17 1.86
N LYS A 180 7.80 -5.80 0.82
CA LYS A 180 6.39 -5.45 0.90
C LYS A 180 5.60 -6.50 0.14
N THR A 181 4.75 -7.24 0.83
CA THR A 181 3.91 -8.27 0.22
C THR A 181 2.45 -7.85 0.28
N CYS A 182 1.68 -8.16 -0.75
CA CYS A 182 0.22 -8.01 -0.73
C CYS A 182 -0.41 -9.35 -0.35
N VAL A 183 -1.27 -9.35 0.67
CA VAL A 183 -1.94 -10.54 1.18
C VAL A 183 -3.43 -10.32 1.33
N ASP A 184 -4.18 -11.41 1.37
CA ASP A 184 -5.60 -11.37 1.67
C ASP A 184 -5.85 -11.38 3.18
N PHE A 185 -6.77 -10.53 3.62
CA PHE A 185 -7.14 -10.35 5.01
C PHE A 185 -8.56 -10.88 5.26
N TYR A 186 -8.70 -11.64 6.35
CA TYR A 186 -9.91 -12.36 6.73
C TYR A 186 -10.40 -11.88 8.10
N LYS A 187 -11.71 -12.00 8.33
CA LYS A 187 -12.30 -11.71 9.64
C LYS A 187 -12.75 -13.02 10.30
N GLU A 188 -12.90 -13.00 11.61
CA GLU A 188 -13.31 -14.17 12.40
C GLU A 188 -14.70 -14.70 11.98
N ASP A 189 -15.60 -13.78 11.64
CA ASP A 189 -16.98 -14.06 11.25
C ASP A 189 -17.11 -14.69 9.85
N ASP A 190 -16.12 -14.48 8.98
CA ASP A 190 -16.05 -15.08 7.65
C ASP A 190 -14.60 -15.47 7.31
N PRO A 191 -14.13 -16.63 7.79
CA PRO A 191 -12.76 -17.08 7.58
C PRO A 191 -12.52 -17.65 6.17
N LEU A 192 -13.58 -17.85 5.37
CA LEU A 192 -13.47 -18.44 4.04
C LEU A 192 -13.33 -17.36 2.96
N ASN A 193 -14.03 -16.23 3.10
CA ASN A 193 -13.96 -15.15 2.13
C ASN A 193 -13.07 -14.01 2.65
N PRO A 194 -12.15 -13.48 1.83
CA PRO A 194 -11.32 -12.36 2.22
C PRO A 194 -12.20 -11.11 2.38
N ALA A 195 -12.10 -10.47 3.55
CA ALA A 195 -12.78 -9.22 3.84
C ALA A 195 -12.12 -8.04 3.11
N VAL A 196 -10.81 -8.12 2.88
CA VAL A 196 -10.04 -7.18 2.06
C VAL A 196 -8.96 -7.96 1.32
N THR A 197 -8.85 -7.76 0.01
CA THR A 197 -7.80 -8.35 -0.82
C THR A 197 -6.68 -7.34 -1.06
N GLY A 198 -5.43 -7.81 -1.15
CA GLY A 198 -4.29 -6.95 -1.50
C GLY A 198 -3.84 -6.01 -0.37
N VAL A 199 -3.99 -6.43 0.89
CA VAL A 199 -3.50 -5.69 2.05
C VAL A 199 -1.97 -5.75 2.08
N MET A 200 -1.32 -4.60 2.16
CA MET A 200 0.14 -4.52 2.23
C MET A 200 0.65 -4.93 3.61
N VAL A 201 1.65 -5.79 3.63
CA VAL A 201 2.35 -6.21 4.84
C VAL A 201 3.86 -6.08 4.65
N PHE A 202 4.51 -5.49 5.65
CA PHE A 202 5.98 -5.41 5.71
C PHE A 202 6.51 -6.72 6.25
N THR A 203 7.41 -7.33 5.48
CA THR A 203 8.03 -8.64 5.75
C THR A 203 9.51 -8.53 5.43
N SER A 204 10.30 -9.50 5.83
CA SER A 204 11.73 -9.44 5.58
C SER A 204 12.27 -10.70 4.94
N THR A 205 13.37 -10.54 4.20
CA THR A 205 14.09 -11.65 3.62
C THR A 205 14.83 -12.45 4.71
N PRO A 206 14.79 -13.77 4.61
CA PRO A 206 15.57 -14.74 5.36
C PRO A 206 17.08 -14.64 5.51
N ASP A 207 17.74 -13.56 5.10
CA ASP A 207 19.14 -13.63 4.70
C ASP A 207 20.00 -12.58 5.40
N LYS A 208 21.09 -13.04 6.06
CA LYS A 208 22.11 -12.19 6.71
C LYS A 208 22.83 -11.30 5.71
N VAL A 209 22.91 -11.73 4.45
CA VAL A 209 23.60 -10.98 3.39
C VAL A 209 22.73 -9.85 2.86
N SER A 210 21.44 -10.13 2.60
CA SER A 210 20.51 -9.11 2.08
C SER A 210 19.97 -8.17 3.17
N ASN A 211 19.83 -8.66 4.41
CA ASN A 211 19.30 -7.88 5.52
C ASN A 211 20.26 -7.89 6.71
N LYS A 212 21.00 -6.79 6.88
CA LYS A 212 21.97 -6.61 7.97
C LYS A 212 21.35 -6.65 9.38
N TYR A 213 20.05 -6.41 9.49
CA TYR A 213 19.34 -6.49 10.76
C TYR A 213 19.07 -7.94 11.13
N TYR A 214 19.30 -8.89 10.22
CA TYR A 214 18.93 -10.26 10.45
C TYR A 214 19.87 -11.02 11.42
N LEU A 215 19.41 -11.26 12.65
CA LEU A 215 20.19 -11.95 13.71
C LEU A 215 20.19 -13.48 13.60
N GLY A 216 19.21 -14.08 12.93
CA GLY A 216 19.04 -15.52 12.82
C GLY A 216 18.61 -16.24 14.12
N PRO A 217 18.61 -17.57 14.11
CA PRO A 217 17.98 -18.39 15.14
C PRO A 217 18.58 -18.27 16.55
N ALA A 218 17.76 -18.30 17.61
CA ALA A 218 18.19 -18.33 19.02
C ALA A 218 17.15 -18.97 19.97
N PRO A 219 17.59 -19.75 20.98
CA PRO A 219 16.71 -20.38 21.96
C PRO A 219 15.79 -19.40 22.71
N LEU A 220 14.59 -19.87 23.09
CA LEU A 220 13.61 -19.08 23.86
C LEU A 220 14.21 -18.43 25.11
N GLU A 221 15.05 -19.16 25.83
CA GLU A 221 15.71 -18.72 27.05
C GLU A 221 16.68 -17.57 26.82
N ASP A 222 17.32 -17.49 25.65
CA ASP A 222 18.26 -16.41 25.31
C ASP A 222 17.52 -15.15 24.84
N MET A 223 16.29 -15.30 24.32
CA MET A 223 15.48 -14.17 23.88
C MET A 223 14.66 -13.53 25.00
N ALA A 224 14.38 -14.29 26.07
CA ALA A 224 13.56 -13.84 27.21
C ALA A 224 14.39 -13.15 28.32
N ARG A 225 15.71 -13.07 28.16
CA ARG A 225 16.64 -12.35 29.05
C ARG A 225 16.69 -10.87 28.69
#